data_AF-A0A0N1KZ46-F1
#
_entry.id   AF-A0A0N1KZ46-F1
#
_cell.length_a   1.000
_cell.length_b   1.000
_cell.length_c   1.000
_cell.angle_alpha   90.00
_cell.angle_beta   90.00
_cell.angle_gamma   90.00
#
_symmetry.space_group_name_H-M   'P 1'
#
loop_
_entity.id
_entity.type
_entity.pdbx_description
1 polymer ?
#
loop_
_entity_poly.entity_id
_entity_poly.type
_entity_poly.pdbx_seq_one_letter_code
_entity_poly.pdbx_strand_id
1 'polypeptide(L)'
;MALMLHNPSNRARGFTLIELMVAVAIVAIIAAIALPAYQSSVIKSRRADAMAAISSVQQAQERWRGNNAAYSTDMGATGLNITSPPLYTLSLAAPNATANSIARGYIVTAVAQGRQASDAQCARMAVRLFEGNLRYAGCGTCNSFADADYRENHPCFNR
;
A
#
# COMPACT_ATOMS: atom_id res chain seq x y z
N MET A 1 20.22 68.53 -32.18
CA MET A 1 20.74 67.17 -31.99
C MET A 1 19.94 66.51 -30.88
N ALA A 2 18.83 65.85 -31.24
CA ALA A 2 18.04 65.03 -30.33
C ALA A 2 17.62 63.80 -31.12
N LEU A 3 18.33 62.69 -30.90
CA LEU A 3 18.05 61.39 -31.48
C LEU A 3 16.77 60.84 -30.81
N MET A 4 15.66 60.79 -31.54
CA MET A 4 14.50 60.00 -31.11
C MET A 4 14.83 58.52 -31.31
N LEU A 5 15.17 57.83 -30.23
CA LEU A 5 15.33 56.38 -30.20
C LEU A 5 13.97 55.72 -30.46
N HIS A 6 13.82 55.11 -31.63
CA HIS A 6 12.67 54.28 -31.97
C HIS A 6 12.77 52.97 -31.18
N ASN A 7 11.93 52.79 -30.15
CA ASN A 7 11.86 51.55 -29.39
C ASN A 7 11.00 50.54 -30.15
N PRO A 8 11.55 49.45 -30.73
CA PRO A 8 10.75 48.47 -31.44
C PRO A 8 9.84 47.74 -30.43
N SER A 9 8.54 47.99 -30.52
CA SER A 9 7.54 47.24 -29.79
C SER A 9 7.64 45.75 -30.17
N ASN A 10 8.10 44.91 -29.24
CA ASN A 10 8.07 43.46 -29.37
C ASN A 10 6.62 43.03 -29.59
N ARG A 11 6.27 42.66 -30.84
CA ARG A 11 4.95 42.11 -31.16
C ARG A 11 4.87 40.73 -30.51
N ALA A 12 4.03 40.60 -29.49
CA ALA A 12 3.69 39.30 -28.93
C ALA A 12 3.07 38.43 -30.04
N ARG A 13 3.76 37.35 -30.42
CA ARG A 13 3.23 36.34 -31.34
C ARG A 13 2.21 35.50 -30.57
N GLY A 14 0.95 35.51 -31.02
CA GLY A 14 -0.10 34.65 -30.47
C GLY A 14 -0.05 33.24 -31.05
N PHE A 15 -0.50 32.25 -30.27
CA PHE A 15 -0.69 30.88 -30.74
C PHE A 15 -1.87 30.79 -31.72
N THR A 16 -1.76 29.92 -32.72
CA THR A 16 -2.88 29.65 -33.64
C THR A 16 -3.83 28.60 -33.06
N LEU A 17 -5.12 28.64 -33.45
CA LEU A 17 -6.10 27.64 -33.03
C LEU A 17 -5.72 26.22 -33.48
N ILE A 18 -5.13 26.09 -34.67
CA ILE A 18 -4.69 24.79 -35.21
C ILE A 18 -3.52 24.22 -34.38
N GLU A 19 -2.60 25.07 -33.93
CA GLU A 19 -1.44 24.68 -33.13
C GLU A 19 -1.87 24.21 -31.73
N LEU A 20 -2.88 24.85 -31.15
CA LEU A 20 -3.50 24.38 -29.91
C LEU A 20 -4.23 23.05 -30.10
N MET A 21 -4.95 22.85 -31.20
CA MET A 21 -5.63 21.58 -31.48
C MET A 21 -4.65 20.42 -31.63
N VAL A 22 -3.55 20.61 -32.35
CA VAL A 22 -2.51 19.58 -32.49
C VAL A 22 -1.84 19.30 -31.15
N ALA A 23 -1.54 20.32 -30.35
CA ALA A 23 -0.96 20.13 -29.02
C ALA A 23 -1.88 19.30 -28.10
N VAL A 24 -3.19 19.62 -28.07
CA VAL A 24 -4.17 18.86 -27.28
C VAL A 24 -4.31 17.42 -27.78
N ALA A 25 -4.29 17.20 -29.09
CA ALA A 25 -4.35 15.86 -29.66
C ALA A 25 -3.16 14.99 -29.21
N ILE A 26 -1.94 15.54 -29.20
CA ILE A 26 -0.74 14.82 -28.72
C ILE A 26 -0.86 14.51 -27.22
N VAL A 27 -1.26 15.49 -26.40
CA VAL A 27 -1.43 15.28 -24.96
C VAL A 27 -2.49 14.22 -24.66
N ALA A 28 -3.59 14.19 -25.41
CA ALA A 28 -4.64 13.19 -25.25
C ALA A 28 -4.14 11.76 -25.50
N ILE A 29 -3.31 11.56 -26.53
CA ILE A 29 -2.71 10.25 -26.85
C ILE A 29 -1.78 9.80 -25.71
N ILE A 30 -0.92 10.68 -25.20
CA ILE A 30 -0.01 10.35 -24.11
C ILE A 30 -0.79 10.05 -22.82
N ALA A 31 -1.81 10.85 -22.50
CA ALA A 31 -2.61 10.70 -21.29
C ALA A 31 -3.34 9.35 -21.24
N ALA A 32 -3.80 8.83 -22.39
CA ALA A 32 -4.48 7.54 -22.47
C ALA A 32 -3.63 6.36 -21.95
N ILE A 33 -2.31 6.42 -22.14
CA ILE A 33 -1.38 5.38 -21.67
C ILE A 33 -0.82 5.73 -20.28
N ALA A 34 -0.49 7.00 -20.06
CA ALA A 34 0.18 7.45 -18.85
C ALA A 34 -0.73 7.37 -17.61
N LEU A 35 -2.03 7.67 -17.72
CA LEU A 35 -2.96 7.66 -16.60
C LEU A 35 -3.14 6.28 -15.96
N PRO A 36 -3.50 5.20 -16.68
CA PRO A 36 -3.63 3.87 -16.07
C PRO A 36 -2.29 3.37 -15.51
N ALA A 37 -1.18 3.64 -16.20
CA ALA A 37 0.16 3.29 -15.72
C ALA A 37 0.47 3.99 -14.40
N TYR A 38 0.23 5.31 -14.30
CA TYR A 38 0.42 6.08 -13.07
C TYR A 38 -0.45 5.56 -11.91
N GLN A 39 -1.73 5.29 -12.17
CA GLN A 39 -2.64 4.72 -11.16
C GLN A 39 -2.12 3.37 -10.64
N SER A 40 -1.63 2.50 -11.53
CA SER A 40 -1.06 1.21 -11.13
C SER A 40 0.19 1.37 -10.25
N SER A 41 1.06 2.33 -10.57
CA SER A 41 2.25 2.65 -9.77
C SER A 41 1.89 3.17 -8.38
N VAL A 42 0.87 4.02 -8.28
CA VAL A 42 0.37 4.52 -6.99
C VAL A 42 -0.22 3.39 -6.15
N ILE A 43 -0.99 2.48 -6.75
CA ILE A 43 -1.54 1.29 -6.05
C ILE A 43 -0.41 0.42 -5.52
N LYS A 44 0.63 0.15 -6.32
CA LYS A 44 1.81 -0.61 -5.89
C LYS A 44 2.55 0.07 -4.74
N SER A 45 2.75 1.38 -4.81
CA SER A 45 3.35 2.15 -3.71
C SER A 45 2.56 1.99 -2.41
N ARG A 46 1.23 2.02 -2.47
CA ARG A 46 0.38 1.84 -1.29
C ARG A 46 0.44 0.42 -0.73
N ARG A 47 0.59 -0.61 -1.57
CA ARG A 47 0.87 -1.97 -1.08
C ARG A 47 2.19 -2.01 -0.30
N ALA A 48 3.21 -1.25 -0.71
CA ALA A 48 4.45 -1.14 0.04
C ALA A 48 4.26 -0.52 1.43
N ASP A 49 3.36 0.45 1.57
CA ASP A 49 2.98 1.00 2.88
C ASP A 49 2.34 -0.08 3.78
N ALA A 50 1.46 -0.92 3.23
CA ALA A 50 0.87 -2.04 3.96
C ALA A 50 1.93 -3.07 4.39
N MET A 51 2.87 -3.42 3.51
CA MET A 51 3.98 -4.32 3.83
C MET A 51 4.86 -3.75 4.94
N ALA A 52 5.21 -2.46 4.86
CA ALA A 52 5.99 -1.79 5.90
C ALA A 52 5.26 -1.79 7.25
N ALA A 53 3.94 -1.56 7.24
CA ALA A 53 3.12 -1.57 8.44
C ALA A 53 2.99 -2.99 9.03
N ILE A 54 2.86 -4.02 8.20
CA ILE A 54 2.94 -5.42 8.64
C ILE A 54 4.29 -5.72 9.27
N SER A 55 5.40 -5.33 8.63
CA SER A 55 6.74 -5.55 9.18
C SER A 55 6.97 -4.81 10.51
N SER A 56 6.40 -3.63 10.70
CA SER A 56 6.48 -2.92 11.98
C SER A 56 5.74 -3.65 13.09
N VAL A 57 4.57 -4.24 12.78
CA VAL A 57 3.84 -5.14 13.69
C VAL A 57 4.71 -6.34 14.08
N GLN A 58 5.38 -6.97 13.11
CA GLN A 58 6.20 -8.15 13.38
C GLN A 58 7.34 -7.83 14.36
N GLN A 59 8.02 -6.69 14.15
CA GLN A 59 9.08 -6.24 15.05
C GLN A 59 8.54 -5.89 16.45
N ALA A 60 7.35 -5.28 16.53
CA ALA A 60 6.71 -4.96 17.80
C ALA A 60 6.32 -6.23 18.57
N GLN A 61 5.78 -7.23 17.89
CA GLN A 61 5.45 -8.54 18.45
C GLN A 61 6.70 -9.27 18.95
N GLU A 62 7.81 -9.20 18.24
CA GLU A 62 9.06 -9.84 18.69
C GLU A 62 9.64 -9.14 19.92
N ARG A 63 9.60 -7.79 19.97
CA ARG A 63 9.95 -7.04 21.18
C ARG A 63 9.06 -7.41 22.36
N TRP A 64 7.76 -7.57 22.13
CA TRP A 64 6.81 -7.99 23.15
C TRP A 64 7.13 -9.39 23.70
N ARG A 65 7.53 -10.33 22.84
CA ARG A 65 7.93 -11.69 23.23
C ARG A 65 9.15 -11.76 24.13
N GLY A 66 10.02 -10.76 24.09
CA GLY A 66 11.15 -10.67 25.03
C GLY A 66 10.71 -10.62 26.49
N ASN A 67 9.53 -10.06 26.77
CA ASN A 67 9.00 -9.85 28.12
C ASN A 67 7.73 -10.67 28.41
N ASN A 68 7.16 -11.36 27.43
CA ASN A 68 5.87 -12.06 27.55
C ASN A 68 5.95 -13.47 26.96
N ALA A 69 5.32 -14.44 27.63
CA ALA A 69 5.31 -15.84 27.19
C ALA A 69 4.50 -16.09 25.89
N ALA A 70 3.64 -15.14 25.50
CA ALA A 70 2.80 -15.22 24.31
C ALA A 70 2.82 -13.91 23.50
N TYR A 71 2.47 -14.01 22.22
CA TYR A 71 2.22 -12.83 21.39
C TYR A 71 0.95 -12.10 21.86
N SER A 72 0.79 -10.83 21.48
CA SER A 72 -0.45 -10.09 21.77
C SER A 72 -1.43 -10.19 20.61
N THR A 73 -2.72 -10.34 20.89
CA THR A 73 -3.80 -10.11 19.92
C THR A 73 -4.39 -8.70 20.02
N ASP A 74 -4.02 -7.95 21.06
CA ASP A 74 -4.40 -6.55 21.24
C ASP A 74 -3.32 -5.64 20.63
N MET A 75 -3.73 -4.86 19.63
CA MET A 75 -2.89 -3.85 18.98
C MET A 75 -2.57 -2.65 19.86
N GLY A 76 -3.44 -2.36 20.84
CA GLY A 76 -3.28 -1.28 21.81
C GLY A 76 -2.50 -1.70 23.05
N ALA A 77 -2.04 -2.95 23.14
CA ALA A 77 -1.25 -3.42 24.26
C ALA A 77 0.01 -2.55 24.44
N THR A 78 0.25 -2.13 25.68
CA THR A 78 1.35 -1.24 26.05
C THR A 78 2.69 -1.83 25.60
N GLY A 79 3.38 -1.15 24.68
CA GLY A 79 4.66 -1.60 24.12
C GLY A 79 4.59 -2.15 22.69
N LEU A 80 3.39 -2.38 22.14
CA LEU A 80 3.20 -2.62 20.69
C LEU A 80 2.99 -1.31 19.92
N ASN A 81 2.09 -0.44 20.39
CA ASN A 81 1.78 0.88 19.81
C ASN A 81 1.66 0.87 18.28
N ILE A 82 0.88 -0.07 17.73
CA ILE A 82 0.75 -0.25 16.29
C ILE A 82 -0.23 0.77 15.71
N THR A 83 0.21 1.53 14.71
CA THR A 83 -0.65 2.49 13.99
C THR A 83 -0.95 2.00 12.58
N SER A 84 -2.22 2.09 12.19
CA SER A 84 -2.68 1.73 10.85
C SER A 84 -2.36 2.85 9.84
N PRO A 85 -1.85 2.53 8.63
CA PRO A 85 -1.71 3.53 7.55
C PRO A 85 -3.07 4.09 7.09
N PRO A 86 -3.12 5.28 6.45
CA PRO A 86 -4.38 5.93 6.07
C PRO A 86 -5.29 5.13 5.12
N LEU A 87 -4.73 4.21 4.34
CA LEU A 87 -5.46 3.40 3.36
C LEU A 87 -5.53 1.93 3.73
N TYR A 88 -5.12 1.56 4.95
CA TYR A 88 -5.16 0.18 5.43
C TYR A 88 -5.52 0.13 6.90
N THR A 89 -6.49 -0.69 7.27
CA THR A 89 -6.68 -1.10 8.67
C THR A 89 -5.91 -2.36 8.96
N LEU A 90 -5.05 -2.30 9.98
CA LEU A 90 -4.38 -3.46 10.53
C LEU A 90 -5.27 -4.16 11.56
N SER A 91 -5.12 -5.47 11.67
CA SER A 91 -5.74 -6.31 12.68
C SER A 91 -4.81 -7.44 13.09
N LEU A 92 -4.90 -7.86 14.35
CA LEU A 92 -4.18 -9.00 14.90
C LEU A 92 -5.17 -10.09 15.28
N ALA A 93 -4.82 -11.34 14.99
CA ALA A 93 -5.61 -12.49 15.37
C ALA A 93 -4.71 -13.67 15.80
N ALA A 94 -5.26 -14.56 16.60
CA ALA A 94 -4.63 -15.83 16.89
C ALA A 94 -4.57 -16.70 15.61
N PRO A 95 -3.52 -17.51 15.41
CA PRO A 95 -3.41 -18.37 14.24
C PRO A 95 -4.44 -19.52 14.27
N ASN A 96 -4.95 -19.87 15.46
CA ASN A 96 -6.06 -20.78 15.72
C ASN A 96 -6.84 -20.25 16.95
N ALA A 97 -8.12 -20.57 17.14
CA ALA A 97 -8.92 -20.02 18.25
C ALA A 97 -8.58 -20.57 19.66
N THR A 98 -7.45 -21.25 19.84
CA THR A 98 -7.03 -21.88 21.12
C THR A 98 -5.96 -21.05 21.83
N ALA A 99 -6.03 -20.92 23.15
CA ALA A 99 -5.09 -20.12 23.96
C ALA A 99 -3.60 -20.47 23.72
N ASN A 100 -3.25 -21.75 23.60
CA ASN A 100 -1.87 -22.19 23.33
C ASN A 100 -1.35 -21.81 21.94
N SER A 101 -2.22 -21.38 21.02
CA SER A 101 -1.80 -20.99 19.67
C SER A 101 -1.19 -19.59 19.61
N ILE A 102 -1.63 -18.67 20.47
CA ILE A 102 -1.09 -17.30 20.56
C ILE A 102 0.32 -17.31 21.17
N ALA A 103 0.61 -18.32 22.00
CA ALA A 103 1.96 -18.58 22.48
C ALA A 103 2.90 -19.09 21.36
N ARG A 104 2.37 -19.55 20.23
CA ARG A 104 3.15 -20.14 19.14
C ARG A 104 3.08 -19.31 17.86
N GLY A 105 2.29 -18.25 17.81
CA GLY A 105 2.15 -17.45 16.61
C GLY A 105 1.05 -16.40 16.66
N TYR A 106 0.90 -15.69 15.55
CA TYR A 106 -0.13 -14.69 15.31
C TYR A 106 -0.37 -14.51 13.82
N ILE A 107 -1.49 -13.86 13.50
CA ILE A 107 -1.85 -13.37 12.17
C ILE A 107 -1.90 -11.86 12.26
N VAL A 108 -1.20 -11.17 11.37
CA VAL A 108 -1.44 -9.75 11.11
C VAL A 108 -2.07 -9.60 9.73
N THR A 109 -3.16 -8.84 9.64
CA THR A 109 -3.86 -8.57 8.38
C THR A 109 -4.00 -7.07 8.16
N ALA A 110 -3.53 -6.60 7.02
CA ALA A 110 -3.80 -5.27 6.48
C ALA A 110 -4.96 -5.33 5.49
N VAL A 111 -6.06 -4.63 5.78
CA VAL A 111 -7.25 -4.56 4.94
C VAL A 111 -7.31 -3.18 4.29
N ALA A 112 -7.29 -3.15 2.96
CA ALA A 112 -7.34 -1.93 2.16
C ALA A 112 -8.63 -1.15 2.40
N GLN A 113 -8.50 0.17 2.38
CA GLN A 113 -9.60 1.12 2.57
C GLN A 113 -9.66 2.14 1.44
N GLY A 114 -10.82 2.80 1.33
CA GLY A 114 -11.04 3.88 0.36
C GLY A 114 -10.63 3.47 -1.05
N ARG A 115 -9.79 4.29 -1.69
CA ARG A 115 -9.32 4.04 -3.08
C ARG A 115 -8.45 2.79 -3.23
N GLN A 116 -7.85 2.29 -2.16
CA GLN A 116 -7.04 1.08 -2.23
C GLN A 116 -7.91 -0.18 -2.26
N ALA A 117 -9.17 -0.12 -1.79
CA ALA A 117 -10.09 -1.25 -1.82
C ALA A 117 -10.44 -1.72 -3.25
N SER A 118 -10.25 -0.85 -4.26
CA SER A 118 -10.43 -1.21 -5.67
C SER A 118 -9.38 -2.21 -6.18
N ASP A 119 -8.28 -2.39 -5.44
CA ASP A 119 -7.25 -3.38 -5.71
C ASP A 119 -7.69 -4.77 -5.21
N ALA A 120 -8.75 -5.33 -5.82
CA ALA A 120 -9.44 -6.50 -5.30
C ALA A 120 -8.54 -7.71 -5.02
N GLN A 121 -7.49 -7.92 -5.84
CA GLN A 121 -6.54 -9.02 -5.67
C GLN A 121 -5.64 -8.87 -4.43
N CYS A 122 -5.40 -7.63 -4.00
CA CYS A 122 -4.52 -7.30 -2.88
C CYS A 122 -5.24 -6.49 -1.79
N ALA A 123 -6.56 -6.53 -1.78
CA ALA A 123 -7.39 -5.77 -0.85
C ALA A 123 -7.18 -6.25 0.60
N ARG A 124 -6.67 -7.46 0.81
CA ARG A 124 -6.25 -7.94 2.13
C ARG A 124 -4.91 -8.64 2.00
N MET A 125 -3.94 -8.15 2.75
CA MET A 125 -2.59 -8.68 2.80
C MET A 125 -2.34 -9.15 4.22
N ALA A 126 -1.95 -10.40 4.39
CA ALA A 126 -1.77 -11.00 5.70
C ALA A 126 -0.42 -11.72 5.81
N VAL A 127 0.11 -11.73 7.02
CA VAL A 127 1.29 -12.52 7.37
C VAL A 127 0.98 -13.37 8.59
N ARG A 128 1.30 -14.65 8.48
CA ARG A 128 1.25 -15.61 9.57
C ARG A 128 2.65 -15.82 10.11
N LEU A 129 2.76 -15.82 11.43
CA LEU A 129 3.83 -16.52 12.12
C LEU A 129 3.21 -17.68 12.89
N PHE A 130 3.72 -18.89 12.73
CA PHE A 130 3.33 -20.04 13.56
C PHE A 130 4.48 -21.02 13.71
N GLU A 131 4.88 -21.32 14.94
CA GLU A 131 5.98 -22.23 15.26
C GLU A 131 7.30 -21.84 14.54
N GLY A 132 7.57 -20.54 14.46
CA GLY A 132 8.75 -20.01 13.77
C GLY A 132 8.64 -19.95 12.25
N ASN A 133 7.57 -20.48 11.65
CA ASN A 133 7.33 -20.39 10.21
C ASN A 133 6.56 -19.11 9.87
N LEU A 134 7.19 -18.27 9.07
CA LEU A 134 6.61 -17.04 8.56
C LEU A 134 6.15 -17.26 7.14
N ARG A 135 4.90 -16.92 6.85
CA ARG A 135 4.37 -17.09 5.48
C ARG A 135 3.34 -16.00 5.16
N TYR A 136 3.34 -15.58 3.89
CA TYR A 136 2.64 -14.41 3.36
C TYR A 136 1.42 -14.84 2.56
N ALA A 137 0.32 -14.11 2.64
CA ALA A 137 -0.91 -14.42 1.91
C ALA A 137 -1.68 -13.16 1.48
N GLY A 138 -2.31 -13.23 0.31
CA GLY A 138 -3.48 -12.41 -0.01
C GLY A 138 -4.72 -13.29 0.13
N CYS A 139 -5.78 -12.80 0.77
CA CYS A 139 -6.94 -13.64 1.12
C CYS A 139 -8.25 -12.87 1.11
N GLY A 140 -9.38 -13.55 0.86
CA GLY A 140 -10.70 -12.91 0.91
C GLY A 140 -11.14 -12.53 2.34
N THR A 141 -10.85 -13.37 3.33
CA THR A 141 -11.28 -13.17 4.73
C THR A 141 -10.12 -13.21 5.72
N CYS A 142 -9.07 -14.00 5.45
CA CYS A 142 -7.89 -14.15 6.31
C CYS A 142 -8.21 -14.65 7.74
N ASN A 143 -9.36 -15.31 7.92
CA ASN A 143 -9.84 -15.80 9.21
C ASN A 143 -9.18 -17.12 9.63
N SER A 144 -8.69 -17.89 8.65
CA SER A 144 -7.95 -19.13 8.89
C SER A 144 -6.98 -19.38 7.74
N PHE A 145 -5.70 -19.55 8.04
CA PHE A 145 -4.70 -19.88 7.03
C PHE A 145 -4.74 -21.35 6.55
N ALA A 146 -5.90 -21.99 6.72
CA ALA A 146 -6.28 -23.25 6.09
C ALA A 146 -7.06 -23.04 4.78
N ASP A 147 -7.45 -21.80 4.47
CA ASP A 147 -8.17 -21.45 3.25
C ASP A 147 -7.26 -21.62 2.01
N ALA A 148 -7.83 -22.12 0.91
CA ALA A 148 -7.16 -22.36 -0.37
C ALA A 148 -6.49 -21.10 -0.99
N ASP A 149 -6.75 -19.93 -0.41
CA ASP A 149 -6.13 -18.65 -0.74
C ASP A 149 -4.68 -18.53 -0.24
N TYR A 150 -4.21 -19.46 0.60
CA TYR A 150 -2.84 -19.47 1.10
C TYR A 150 -1.82 -19.89 0.03
N ARG A 151 -1.41 -18.94 -0.82
CA ARG A 151 -0.35 -19.15 -1.81
C ARG A 151 0.94 -18.52 -1.33
N GLU A 152 1.95 -19.35 -1.15
CA GLU A 152 3.34 -18.91 -1.03
C GLU A 152 3.71 -18.06 -2.25
N ASN A 153 4.45 -16.97 -2.04
CA ASN A 153 4.79 -15.98 -3.07
C ASN A 153 3.57 -15.28 -3.70
N HIS A 154 2.61 -14.86 -2.88
CA HIS A 154 1.46 -14.11 -3.37
C HIS A 154 1.92 -12.83 -4.10
N PRO A 155 1.40 -12.53 -5.32
CA PRO A 155 1.87 -11.42 -6.15
C PRO A 155 1.71 -10.04 -5.51
N CYS A 156 0.91 -9.92 -4.45
CA CYS A 156 0.76 -8.69 -3.67
C CYS A 156 2.00 -8.31 -2.86
N PHE A 157 2.89 -9.27 -2.58
CA PHE A 157 4.14 -9.04 -1.85
C PHE A 157 5.36 -8.95 -2.77
N ASN A 158 5.19 -9.16 -4.08
CA ASN A 158 6.26 -8.93 -5.06
C ASN A 158 6.33 -7.44 -5.40
N ARG A 159 7.55 -6.87 -5.34
CA ARG A 159 7.83 -5.49 -5.74
C ARG A 159 7.69 -5.30 -7.26
#